data_AF-A0A7C8YZ96-F1
#
_entry.id   AF-A0A7C8YZ96-F1
#
_cell.length_a   1.000
_cell.length_b   1.000
_cell.length_c   1.000
_cell.angle_alpha   90.00
_cell.angle_beta   90.00
_cell.angle_gamma   90.00
#
_symmetry.space_group_name_H-M   'P 1'
#
loop_
_entity.id
_entity.type
_entity.pdbx_description
1 polymer ?
#
loop_
_entity_poly.entity_id
_entity_poly.type
_entity_poly.pdbx_seq_one_letter_code
_entity_poly.pdbx_strand_id
1 'polypeptide(L)'
;PREILAEEILPRLPAKSLLRFKCVCKFFKTLISTPEFIQRHLRQSLSSDTNRLLVLAGRYRGLYTFHLDSPEFPPVSLSYPEFSRVSEGHAVIGSCNGLVCIRVTLASFIIFNPSTGIYREIHFYKDSYASFGFGFDDTNDDYKIVGVDIYMAHDVENDDEDQGDYVAVGVRTEVEVYSLKSDSWSLVESSLFEDSIEYKESGALIDNHLVHWKFWNPSTGKLRVGCFNLRSNRWGDDVPLPDSIPLTFENVCFDDVEFPPVGVLDGCLCLLSENSPSKAVDVWVMKEYGVKDSWVKLVSIPNRHAYRPLQVCPLAYGKGSQSELLVRADSRSTFFWFNIRDKTWRGTEILVAPAYPAACTCKGSLASIPGGGPFPIQASKNQQGTMQVSVSI
;
A
#
# COMPACT_ATOMS: atom_id res chain seq x y z
N PRO A 1 18.39 -10.08 34.71
CA PRO A 1 17.77 -8.73 34.54
C PRO A 1 17.95 -8.10 33.16
N ARG A 2 19.17 -8.04 32.60
CA ARG A 2 19.43 -7.42 31.29
C ARG A 2 18.86 -8.21 30.11
N GLU A 3 18.91 -9.54 30.16
CA GLU A 3 18.32 -10.42 29.15
C GLU A 3 16.80 -10.25 29.09
N ILE A 4 16.10 -10.33 30.22
CA ILE A 4 14.64 -10.07 30.30
C ILE A 4 14.28 -8.69 29.71
N LEU A 5 15.07 -7.65 30.04
CA LEU A 5 14.87 -6.32 29.46
C LEU A 5 15.01 -6.34 27.92
N ALA A 6 16.07 -6.96 27.41
CA ALA A 6 16.40 -6.99 25.99
C ALA A 6 15.46 -7.88 25.15
N GLU A 7 14.97 -8.98 25.73
CA GLU A 7 14.25 -10.02 25.00
C GLU A 7 12.74 -9.96 25.20
N GLU A 8 12.26 -9.52 26.36
CA GLU A 8 10.83 -9.57 26.70
C GLU A 8 10.19 -8.18 26.85
N ILE A 9 10.88 -7.23 27.48
CA ILE A 9 10.29 -5.93 27.84
C ILE A 9 10.43 -4.94 26.68
N LEU A 10 11.66 -4.61 26.28
CA LEU A 10 11.92 -3.57 25.29
C LEU A 10 11.34 -3.91 23.91
N PRO A 11 11.39 -5.16 23.39
CA PRO A 11 10.82 -5.49 22.07
C PRO A 11 9.30 -5.27 21.97
N ARG A 12 8.58 -5.18 23.10
CA ARG A 12 7.13 -4.94 23.15
C ARG A 12 6.78 -3.45 23.19
N LEU A 13 7.76 -2.57 23.36
CA LEU A 13 7.51 -1.14 23.44
C LEU A 13 7.31 -0.51 22.05
N PRO A 14 6.53 0.58 21.96
CA PRO A 14 6.43 1.37 20.73
C PRO A 14 7.81 1.82 20.24
N ALA A 15 8.01 1.81 18.91
CA ALA A 15 9.26 2.25 18.29
C ALA A 15 9.68 3.66 18.74
N LYS A 16 8.73 4.60 18.84
CA LYS A 16 8.98 5.96 19.35
C LYS A 16 9.53 5.98 20.77
N SER A 17 9.01 5.14 21.67
CA SER A 17 9.52 5.02 23.05
C SER A 17 10.96 4.49 23.06
N LEU A 18 11.25 3.50 22.22
CA LEU A 18 12.59 2.93 22.09
C LEU A 18 13.61 3.93 21.53
N LEU A 19 13.19 4.79 20.58
CA LEU A 19 14.03 5.89 20.10
C LEU A 19 14.39 6.86 21.20
N ARG A 20 13.44 7.21 22.09
CA ARG A 20 13.72 8.04 23.28
C ARG A 20 14.70 7.35 24.24
N PHE A 21 14.59 6.03 24.40
CA PHE A 21 15.52 5.26 25.25
C PHE A 21 16.95 5.24 24.72
N LYS A 22 17.16 5.34 23.39
CA LYS A 22 18.51 5.51 22.82
C LYS A 22 19.21 6.77 23.35
N CYS A 23 18.48 7.79 23.76
CA CYS A 23 19.02 9.03 24.30
C CYS A 23 19.37 8.95 25.80
N VAL A 24 18.89 7.92 26.52
CA VAL A 24 19.04 7.82 27.97
C VAL A 24 20.45 7.36 28.37
N CYS A 25 20.96 6.29 27.74
CA CYS A 25 22.30 5.78 28.04
C CYS A 25 22.92 4.99 26.89
N LYS A 26 24.25 4.81 26.93
CA LYS A 26 25.00 4.05 25.91
C LYS A 26 24.50 2.60 25.76
N PHE A 27 24.12 1.96 26.87
CA PHE A 27 23.61 0.58 26.84
C PHE A 27 22.34 0.47 25.96
N PHE A 28 21.33 1.31 26.20
CA PHE A 28 20.11 1.30 25.37
C PHE A 28 20.38 1.72 23.94
N LYS A 29 21.24 2.72 23.72
CA LYS A 29 21.63 3.13 22.37
C LYS A 29 22.22 1.97 21.57
N THR A 30 23.18 1.25 22.15
CA THR A 30 23.82 0.09 21.51
C THR A 30 22.82 -1.04 21.30
N LEU A 31 22.13 -1.47 22.36
CA LEU A 31 21.19 -2.59 22.32
C LEU A 31 20.10 -2.40 21.25
N ILE A 32 19.40 -1.26 21.28
CA ILE A 32 18.25 -0.97 20.41
C ILE A 32 18.70 -0.73 18.95
N SER A 33 20.00 -0.52 18.70
CA SER A 33 20.54 -0.34 17.35
C SER A 33 21.11 -1.62 16.74
N THR A 34 21.12 -2.73 17.48
CA THR A 34 21.57 -4.02 16.94
C THR A 34 20.55 -4.60 15.95
N PRO A 35 20.99 -5.23 14.84
CA PRO A 35 20.09 -5.89 13.89
C PRO A 35 19.19 -6.93 14.55
N GLU A 36 19.71 -7.70 15.51
CA GLU A 36 18.97 -8.75 16.22
C GLU A 36 17.82 -8.17 17.04
N PHE A 37 18.05 -7.03 17.71
CA PHE A 37 17.00 -6.34 18.44
C PHE A 37 15.94 -5.77 17.49
N ILE A 38 16.36 -5.15 16.39
CA ILE A 38 15.44 -4.57 15.39
C ILE A 38 14.55 -5.67 14.78
N GLN A 39 15.12 -6.80 14.37
CA GLN A 39 14.36 -7.93 13.84
C GLN A 39 13.40 -8.51 14.89
N ARG A 40 13.83 -8.64 16.15
CA ARG A 40 12.97 -9.11 17.24
C ARG A 40 11.82 -8.14 17.50
N HIS A 41 12.10 -6.83 17.57
CA HIS A 41 11.10 -5.78 17.72
C HIS A 41 10.09 -5.81 16.56
N LEU A 42 10.57 -5.98 15.32
CA LEU A 42 9.72 -6.07 14.14
C LEU A 42 8.79 -7.27 14.20
N ARG A 43 9.31 -8.48 14.48
CA ARG A 43 8.48 -9.70 14.64
C ARG A 43 7.42 -9.51 15.73
N GLN A 44 7.81 -8.93 16.86
CA GLN A 44 6.87 -8.64 17.95
C GLN A 44 5.79 -7.65 17.51
N SER A 45 6.15 -6.58 16.79
CA SER A 45 5.22 -5.57 16.28
C SER A 45 4.22 -6.16 15.29
N LEU A 46 4.70 -6.99 14.35
CA LEU A 46 3.86 -7.69 13.37
C LEU A 46 2.87 -8.66 14.03
N SER A 47 3.28 -9.36 15.10
CA SER A 47 2.41 -10.29 15.83
C SER A 47 1.43 -9.62 16.80
N SER A 48 1.62 -8.34 17.13
CA SER A 48 0.79 -7.62 18.10
C SER A 48 -0.32 -6.82 17.42
N ASP A 49 -1.49 -6.67 18.06
CA ASP A 49 -2.53 -5.73 17.62
C ASP A 49 -2.31 -4.30 18.15
N THR A 50 -1.05 -3.84 18.18
CA THR A 50 -0.67 -2.53 18.70
C THR A 50 0.26 -1.78 17.77
N ASN A 51 0.45 -0.49 18.04
CA ASN A 51 1.30 0.42 17.27
C ASN A 51 0.91 0.48 15.79
N ARG A 52 -0.39 0.42 15.52
CA ARG A 52 -0.93 0.48 14.17
C ARG A 52 -1.05 1.92 13.72
N LEU A 53 -0.54 2.19 12.52
CA LEU A 53 -0.53 3.51 11.90
C LEU A 53 -1.35 3.46 10.62
N LEU A 54 -2.10 4.52 10.38
CA LEU A 54 -2.66 4.85 9.08
C LEU A 54 -1.78 5.93 8.45
N VAL A 55 -1.30 5.68 7.25
CA VAL A 55 -0.53 6.65 6.46
C VAL A 55 -1.42 7.18 5.34
N LEU A 56 -1.47 8.50 5.23
CA LEU A 56 -2.26 9.21 4.25
C LEU A 56 -1.32 10.04 3.37
N ALA A 57 -1.48 9.94 2.05
CA ALA A 57 -0.70 10.71 1.09
C ALA A 57 -1.62 11.55 0.19
N GLY A 58 -1.35 12.84 0.11
CA GLY A 58 -2.23 13.80 -0.56
C GLY A 58 -1.50 14.78 -1.44
N ARG A 59 -2.12 15.07 -2.58
CA ARG A 59 -1.67 16.07 -3.54
C ARG A 59 -1.59 17.44 -2.87
N TYR A 60 -0.43 18.09 -2.94
CA TYR A 60 -0.16 19.43 -2.36
C TYR A 60 -0.31 19.55 -0.84
N ARG A 61 -0.47 18.44 -0.11
CA ARG A 61 -0.86 18.49 1.30
C ARG A 61 0.12 17.81 2.25
N GLY A 62 1.07 17.04 1.73
CA GLY A 62 2.02 16.31 2.58
C GLY A 62 1.61 14.89 2.88
N LEU A 63 2.45 14.21 3.67
CA LEU A 63 2.12 12.93 4.29
C LEU A 63 1.63 13.15 5.71
N TYR A 64 0.64 12.36 6.11
CA TYR A 64 0.15 12.34 7.48
C TYR A 64 0.18 10.92 8.02
N THR A 65 0.42 10.84 9.33
CA THR A 65 0.35 9.59 10.07
C THR A 65 -0.68 9.73 11.18
N PHE A 66 -1.50 8.71 11.35
CA PHE A 66 -2.54 8.66 12.36
C PHE A 66 -2.42 7.36 13.14
N HIS A 67 -2.49 7.44 14.47
CA HIS A 67 -2.41 6.27 15.33
C HIS A 67 -3.80 5.64 15.45
N LEU A 68 -3.99 4.46 14.85
CA LEU A 68 -5.27 3.75 14.87
C LEU A 68 -5.67 3.29 16.27
N ASP A 69 -4.70 3.10 17.16
CA ASP A 69 -4.92 2.66 18.53
C ASP A 69 -5.22 3.79 19.51
N SER A 70 -5.15 5.04 19.05
CA SER A 70 -5.36 6.24 19.85
C SER A 70 -5.97 7.35 18.99
N PRO A 71 -7.20 7.15 18.49
CA PRO A 71 -7.84 8.02 17.51
C PRO A 71 -8.17 9.43 18.06
N GLU A 72 -8.09 9.63 19.37
CA GLU A 72 -8.25 10.91 20.05
C GLU A 72 -7.12 11.91 19.73
N PHE A 73 -5.96 11.45 19.27
CA PHE A 73 -4.85 12.33 18.91
C PHE A 73 -4.95 12.81 17.47
N PRO A 74 -4.60 14.08 17.20
CA PRO A 74 -4.61 14.61 15.84
C PRO A 74 -3.58 13.91 14.95
N PRO A 75 -3.81 13.83 13.63
CA PRO A 75 -2.81 13.35 12.69
C PRO A 75 -1.52 14.16 12.77
N VAL A 76 -0.39 13.48 12.63
CA VAL A 76 0.93 14.09 12.60
C VAL A 76 1.35 14.27 11.15
N SER A 77 1.59 15.53 10.76
CA SER A 77 2.18 15.85 9.46
C SER A 77 3.65 15.46 9.44
N LEU A 78 4.08 14.79 8.37
CA LEU A 78 5.48 14.58 8.06
C LEU A 78 5.95 15.72 7.16
N SER A 79 7.05 16.37 7.51
CA SER A 79 7.62 17.47 6.74
C SER A 79 8.58 16.93 5.68
N TYR A 80 8.24 17.02 4.39
CA TYR A 80 9.17 16.78 3.28
C TYR A 80 9.10 17.95 2.28
N PRO A 81 10.24 18.43 1.75
CA PRO A 81 10.30 19.64 0.95
C PRO A 81 9.50 19.56 -0.35
N GLU A 82 9.31 18.36 -0.90
CA GLU A 82 8.73 18.19 -2.25
C GLU A 82 7.32 17.59 -2.26
N PHE A 83 6.59 17.58 -1.13
CA PHE A 83 5.21 17.07 -1.16
C PHE A 83 4.24 17.91 -2.01
N SER A 84 4.65 19.11 -2.42
CA SER A 84 3.95 19.89 -3.44
C SER A 84 3.97 19.23 -4.83
N ARG A 85 4.79 18.19 -5.04
CA ARG A 85 4.95 17.49 -6.32
C ARG A 85 4.31 16.10 -6.38
N VAL A 86 3.69 15.62 -5.29
CA VAL A 86 3.03 14.30 -5.24
C VAL A 86 2.09 14.12 -6.44
N SER A 87 2.39 13.14 -7.29
CA SER A 87 1.65 12.86 -8.53
C SER A 87 0.18 12.51 -8.27
N GLU A 88 -0.68 12.76 -9.26
CA GLU A 88 -2.07 12.27 -9.24
C GLU A 88 -2.08 10.73 -9.37
N GLY A 89 -2.64 10.03 -8.37
CA GLY A 89 -2.70 8.57 -8.32
C GLY A 89 -1.37 7.91 -7.92
N HIS A 90 -1.43 6.74 -7.27
CA HIS A 90 -0.28 5.92 -6.77
C HIS A 90 0.55 6.56 -5.68
N ALA A 91 0.04 7.56 -4.96
CA ALA A 91 0.86 8.19 -3.93
C ALA A 91 1.32 7.15 -2.90
N VAL A 92 0.48 6.18 -2.50
CA VAL A 92 0.92 5.07 -1.64
C VAL A 92 1.01 3.76 -2.43
N ILE A 93 2.22 3.22 -2.54
CA ILE A 93 2.50 1.96 -3.24
C ILE A 93 2.25 0.76 -2.33
N GLY A 94 2.58 0.89 -1.05
CA GLY A 94 2.32 -0.16 -0.07
C GLY A 94 3.18 0.00 1.18
N SER A 95 2.98 -0.91 2.14
CA SER A 95 3.82 -1.01 3.33
C SER A 95 4.35 -2.42 3.50
N CYS A 96 5.57 -2.52 4.04
CA CYS A 96 6.22 -3.79 4.34
C CYS A 96 7.13 -3.59 5.55
N ASN A 97 7.04 -4.47 6.56
CA ASN A 97 7.88 -4.41 7.76
C ASN A 97 7.86 -3.06 8.51
N GLY A 98 6.76 -2.31 8.40
CA GLY A 98 6.62 -0.96 8.97
C GLY A 98 7.30 0.15 8.18
N LEU A 99 7.94 -0.18 7.06
CA LEU A 99 8.34 0.79 6.04
C LEU A 99 7.18 1.03 5.08
N VAL A 100 7.11 2.23 4.52
CA VAL A 100 6.08 2.62 3.55
C VAL A 100 6.76 3.16 2.31
N CYS A 101 6.32 2.68 1.14
CA CYS A 101 6.77 3.17 -0.16
C CYS A 101 5.71 4.07 -0.79
N ILE A 102 6.15 5.23 -1.27
CA ILE A 102 5.30 6.30 -1.79
C ILE A 102 5.86 6.78 -3.12
N ARG A 103 5.02 6.98 -4.11
CA ARG A 103 5.40 7.66 -5.36
C ARG A 103 5.24 9.16 -5.16
N VAL A 104 6.33 9.90 -5.35
CA VAL A 104 6.35 11.36 -5.19
C VAL A 104 6.19 12.04 -6.53
N THR A 105 6.91 11.59 -7.54
CA THR A 105 6.74 12.11 -8.90
C THR A 105 6.58 10.95 -9.88
N LEU A 106 6.36 11.26 -11.15
CA LEU A 106 6.39 10.23 -12.19
C LEU A 106 7.71 9.44 -12.19
N ALA A 107 8.81 10.07 -11.78
CA ALA A 107 10.16 9.55 -11.84
C ALA A 107 10.81 9.34 -10.45
N SER A 108 10.05 9.41 -9.34
CA SER A 108 10.65 9.24 -8.01
C SER A 108 9.73 8.62 -6.97
N PHE A 109 10.35 7.84 -6.08
CA PHE A 109 9.75 7.19 -4.94
C PHE A 109 10.43 7.61 -3.64
N ILE A 110 9.72 7.49 -2.54
CA ILE A 110 10.27 7.55 -1.19
C ILE A 110 9.93 6.25 -0.48
N ILE A 111 10.95 5.62 0.10
CA ILE A 111 10.76 4.64 1.16
C ILE A 111 11.03 5.37 2.48
N PHE A 112 10.10 5.29 3.42
CA PHE A 112 10.29 5.92 4.73
C PHE A 112 9.73 5.05 5.86
N ASN A 113 10.26 5.29 7.06
CA ASN A 113 9.79 4.68 8.29
C ASN A 113 9.03 5.75 9.11
N PRO A 114 7.68 5.64 9.21
CA PRO A 114 6.86 6.60 9.95
C PRO A 114 7.21 6.73 11.45
N SER A 115 7.83 5.70 12.03
CA SER A 115 8.18 5.67 13.46
C SER A 115 9.53 6.28 13.75
N THR A 116 10.49 6.20 12.82
CA THR A 116 11.85 6.73 13.00
C THR A 116 12.07 8.06 12.30
N GLY A 117 11.19 8.44 11.36
CA GLY A 117 11.34 9.66 10.57
C GLY A 117 12.50 9.59 9.56
N ILE A 118 13.06 8.39 9.35
CA ILE A 118 14.10 8.15 8.35
C ILE A 118 13.44 7.83 7.02
N TYR A 119 13.98 8.39 5.94
CA TYR A 119 13.54 8.16 4.58
C TYR A 119 14.72 8.01 3.62
N ARG A 120 14.45 7.47 2.44
CA ARG A 120 15.33 7.45 1.29
C ARG A 120 14.51 7.74 0.04
N GLU A 121 15.02 8.66 -0.77
CA GLU A 121 14.48 8.95 -2.09
C GLU A 121 15.14 8.06 -3.13
N ILE A 122 14.35 7.58 -4.07
CA ILE A 122 14.75 6.67 -5.13
C ILE A 122 14.30 7.31 -6.44
N HIS A 123 15.24 7.49 -7.35
CA HIS A 123 14.95 8.02 -8.67
C HIS A 123 14.78 6.87 -9.66
N PHE A 124 13.96 7.12 -10.66
CA PHE A 124 13.73 6.22 -11.77
C PHE A 124 13.75 6.98 -13.10
N TYR A 125 14.11 6.28 -14.18
CA TYR A 125 14.39 6.92 -15.46
C TYR A 125 13.23 6.91 -16.45
N LYS A 126 12.22 6.02 -16.33
CA LYS A 126 11.05 6.08 -17.23
C LYS A 126 9.97 7.01 -16.70
N ASP A 127 9.22 7.57 -17.64
CA ASP A 127 8.18 8.57 -17.38
C ASP A 127 6.91 7.99 -16.77
N SER A 128 6.63 6.68 -16.92
CA SER A 128 5.51 6.06 -16.23
C SER A 128 5.61 4.54 -16.20
N TYR A 129 5.06 3.94 -15.15
CA TYR A 129 4.58 2.56 -15.15
C TYR A 129 3.07 2.56 -15.01
N ALA A 130 2.44 1.44 -15.35
CA ALA A 130 1.01 1.24 -15.16
C ALA A 130 0.66 0.89 -13.71
N SER A 131 1.48 0.07 -13.07
CA SER A 131 1.23 -0.40 -11.71
C SER A 131 2.53 -0.64 -10.95
N PHE A 132 2.42 -0.68 -9.62
CA PHE A 132 3.56 -0.82 -8.72
C PHE A 132 3.29 -1.80 -7.59
N GLY A 133 4.38 -2.33 -7.04
CA GLY A 133 4.38 -3.14 -5.83
C GLY A 133 5.57 -2.81 -4.94
N PHE A 134 5.41 -3.00 -3.64
CA PHE A 134 6.50 -2.85 -2.67
C PHE A 134 6.50 -4.02 -1.70
N GLY A 135 7.68 -4.59 -1.44
CA GLY A 135 7.82 -5.68 -0.49
C GLY A 135 9.27 -5.95 -0.12
N PHE A 136 9.50 -7.12 0.47
CA PHE A 136 10.76 -7.56 1.03
C PHE A 136 11.07 -8.98 0.60
N ASP A 137 12.24 -9.15 0.01
CA ASP A 137 12.88 -10.41 -0.28
C ASP A 137 13.75 -10.81 0.91
N ASP A 138 13.20 -11.64 1.79
CA ASP A 138 13.89 -12.17 2.96
C ASP A 138 14.99 -13.18 2.62
N THR A 139 15.03 -13.72 1.40
CA THR A 139 16.12 -14.61 0.96
C THR A 139 17.41 -13.82 0.71
N ASN A 140 17.28 -12.58 0.24
CA ASN A 140 18.42 -11.69 -0.06
C ASN A 140 18.55 -10.52 0.94
N ASP A 141 17.67 -10.43 1.94
CA ASP A 141 17.57 -9.33 2.91
C ASP A 141 17.49 -7.97 2.20
N ASP A 142 16.50 -7.84 1.30
CA ASP A 142 16.39 -6.70 0.41
C ASP A 142 14.95 -6.20 0.25
N TYR A 143 14.77 -4.89 0.30
CA TYR A 143 13.49 -4.28 -0.03
C TYR A 143 13.45 -4.01 -1.53
N LYS A 144 12.33 -4.36 -2.15
CA LYS A 144 12.17 -4.26 -3.60
C LYS A 144 10.94 -3.45 -3.96
N ILE A 145 11.07 -2.66 -5.02
CA ILE A 145 9.94 -2.03 -5.71
C ILE A 145 9.82 -2.72 -7.06
N VAL A 146 8.63 -3.16 -7.41
CA VAL A 146 8.33 -3.71 -8.73
C VAL A 146 7.47 -2.70 -9.48
N GLY A 147 7.89 -2.36 -10.69
CA GLY A 147 7.13 -1.56 -11.65
C GLY A 147 6.67 -2.45 -12.79
N VAL A 148 5.38 -2.41 -13.10
CA VAL A 148 4.78 -3.12 -14.23
C VAL A 148 4.35 -2.09 -15.26
N ASP A 149 4.91 -2.22 -16.45
CA ASP A 149 4.64 -1.35 -17.58
C ASP A 149 3.84 -2.11 -18.65
N ILE A 150 2.92 -1.42 -19.31
CA ILE A 150 2.12 -2.02 -20.39
C ILE A 150 2.08 -1.11 -21.61
N TYR A 151 2.32 -1.71 -22.77
CA TYR A 151 2.27 -1.06 -24.07
C TYR A 151 1.39 -1.87 -25.01
N MET A 152 0.56 -1.19 -25.80
CA MET A 152 -0.15 -1.86 -26.90
C MET A 152 0.87 -2.32 -27.94
N ALA A 153 0.91 -3.62 -28.21
CA ALA A 153 1.73 -4.15 -29.30
C ALA A 153 0.95 -4.01 -30.62
N HIS A 154 1.47 -3.19 -31.53
CA HIS A 154 0.97 -3.08 -32.89
C HIS A 154 1.66 -4.11 -33.78
N ASP A 155 0.90 -4.71 -34.71
CA ASP A 155 1.46 -5.58 -35.74
C ASP A 155 2.34 -4.74 -36.68
N VAL A 156 3.62 -5.10 -36.80
CA VAL A 156 4.59 -4.34 -37.62
C VAL A 156 4.52 -4.76 -39.10
N GLU A 157 3.70 -5.76 -39.45
CA GLU A 157 3.71 -6.36 -40.79
C GLU A 157 2.72 -5.78 -41.81
N ASN A 158 1.88 -4.79 -41.45
CA ASN A 158 0.99 -4.13 -42.40
C ASN A 158 1.37 -2.66 -42.63
N ASP A 159 2.45 -2.44 -43.39
CA ASP A 159 2.84 -1.15 -44.00
C ASP A 159 1.93 -0.79 -45.21
N ASP A 160 0.63 -1.09 -45.14
CA ASP A 160 -0.35 -0.58 -46.12
C ASP A 160 -1.05 0.65 -45.49
N GLU A 161 -0.54 1.84 -45.81
CA GLU A 161 -0.92 3.16 -45.27
C GLU A 161 -2.40 3.58 -45.45
N ASP A 162 -3.31 2.72 -45.92
CA ASP A 162 -4.63 3.14 -46.41
C ASP A 162 -5.88 2.55 -45.71
N GLN A 163 -5.77 1.87 -44.57
CA GLN A 163 -6.97 1.48 -43.79
C GLN A 163 -6.72 1.53 -42.27
N GLY A 164 -7.25 2.58 -41.63
CA GLY A 164 -7.02 2.94 -40.23
C GLY A 164 -7.68 2.08 -39.15
N ASP A 165 -7.58 0.75 -39.23
CA ASP A 165 -7.95 -0.17 -38.15
C ASP A 165 -6.71 -0.94 -37.68
N TYR A 166 -5.92 -0.33 -36.79
CA TYR A 166 -4.83 -1.03 -36.10
C TYR A 166 -5.43 -2.10 -35.16
N VAL A 167 -5.27 -3.37 -35.51
CA VAL A 167 -5.64 -4.49 -34.61
C VAL A 167 -4.50 -4.66 -33.60
N ALA A 168 -4.77 -4.42 -32.32
CA ALA A 168 -3.83 -4.72 -31.25
C ALA A 168 -3.62 -6.24 -31.16
N VAL A 169 -2.38 -6.71 -31.30
CA VAL A 169 -2.03 -8.15 -31.33
C VAL A 169 -1.85 -8.70 -29.91
N GLY A 170 -1.59 -7.82 -28.93
CA GLY A 170 -1.48 -8.17 -27.52
C GLY A 170 -1.00 -6.98 -26.67
N VAL A 171 -0.89 -7.19 -25.36
CA VAL A 171 -0.35 -6.20 -24.43
C VAL A 171 1.08 -6.61 -24.07
N ARG A 172 2.08 -5.85 -24.53
CA ARG A 172 3.46 -6.05 -24.10
C ARG A 172 3.57 -5.56 -22.67
N THR A 173 3.96 -6.46 -21.78
CA THR A 173 4.22 -6.15 -20.37
C THR A 173 5.72 -6.21 -20.11
N GLU A 174 6.24 -5.16 -19.49
CA GLU A 174 7.59 -5.14 -18.96
C GLU A 174 7.53 -5.08 -17.44
N VAL A 175 8.35 -5.91 -16.79
CA VAL A 175 8.48 -5.90 -15.34
C VAL A 175 9.90 -5.51 -14.99
N GLU A 176 10.02 -4.44 -14.23
CA GLU A 176 11.29 -3.95 -13.70
C GLU A 176 11.26 -3.99 -12.17
N VAL A 177 12.37 -4.39 -11.59
CA VAL A 177 12.53 -4.50 -10.14
C VAL A 177 13.70 -3.65 -9.69
N TYR A 178 13.43 -2.73 -8.77
CA TYR A 178 14.44 -2.01 -8.00
C TYR A 178 14.86 -2.82 -6.79
N SER A 179 16.17 -2.91 -6.56
CA SER A 179 16.77 -3.41 -5.32
C SER A 179 17.28 -2.25 -4.48
N LEU A 180 16.80 -2.13 -3.23
CA LEU A 180 17.28 -1.11 -2.30
C LEU A 180 18.73 -1.34 -1.89
N LYS A 181 19.14 -2.61 -1.84
CA LYS A 181 20.47 -3.06 -1.47
C LYS A 181 21.51 -2.74 -2.55
N SER A 182 21.23 -2.99 -3.82
CA SER A 182 22.14 -2.64 -4.93
C SER A 182 21.94 -1.23 -5.47
N ASP A 183 20.88 -0.55 -5.04
CA ASP A 183 20.50 0.79 -5.52
C ASP A 183 20.34 0.86 -7.04
N SER A 184 19.70 -0.16 -7.63
CA SER A 184 19.58 -0.25 -9.07
C SER A 184 18.27 -0.91 -9.51
N TRP A 185 17.77 -0.45 -10.66
CA TRP A 185 16.67 -1.08 -11.38
C TRP A 185 17.18 -2.17 -12.31
N SER A 186 16.39 -3.21 -12.52
CA SER A 186 16.68 -4.30 -13.44
C SER A 186 15.41 -4.73 -14.16
N LEU A 187 15.47 -4.87 -15.49
CA LEU A 187 14.42 -5.51 -16.28
C LEU A 187 14.50 -7.02 -16.03
N VAL A 188 13.42 -7.59 -15.49
CA VAL A 188 13.34 -9.01 -15.14
C VAL A 188 12.48 -9.80 -16.12
N GLU A 189 11.52 -9.15 -16.76
CA GLU A 189 10.66 -9.78 -17.76
C GLU A 189 10.19 -8.77 -18.82
N SER A 190 10.11 -9.23 -20.07
CA SER A 190 9.43 -8.55 -21.17
C SER A 190 8.70 -9.62 -21.98
N SER A 191 7.38 -9.63 -21.89
CA SER A 191 6.54 -10.69 -22.45
C SER A 191 5.23 -10.11 -23.01
N LEU A 192 4.62 -10.83 -23.95
CA LEU A 192 3.28 -10.52 -24.44
C LEU A 192 2.28 -11.24 -23.54
N PHE A 193 1.40 -10.47 -22.90
CA PHE A 193 0.25 -11.00 -22.19
C PHE A 193 -1.01 -10.78 -23.03
N GLU A 194 -1.91 -11.75 -22.96
CA GLU A 194 -3.30 -11.57 -23.44
C GLU A 194 -4.08 -10.67 -22.48
N ASP A 195 -3.69 -10.62 -21.21
CA ASP A 195 -4.36 -9.83 -20.18
C ASP A 195 -3.68 -8.49 -19.95
N SER A 196 -4.50 -7.48 -19.65
CA SER A 196 -4.03 -6.16 -19.25
C SER A 196 -4.10 -6.02 -17.73
N ILE A 197 -3.07 -5.41 -17.14
CA ILE A 197 -3.12 -4.95 -15.76
C ILE A 197 -3.88 -3.63 -15.68
N GLU A 198 -4.65 -3.44 -14.61
CA GLU A 198 -5.36 -2.18 -14.42
C GLU A 198 -4.36 -1.03 -14.20
N TYR A 199 -4.49 0.01 -15.03
CA TYR A 199 -3.71 1.23 -14.86
C TYR A 199 -4.07 1.84 -13.52
N LYS A 200 -3.06 2.29 -12.78
CA LYS A 200 -3.25 2.94 -11.48
C LYS A 200 -3.70 2.03 -10.32
N GLU A 201 -3.26 0.77 -10.29
CA GLU A 201 -3.40 -0.08 -9.09
C GLU A 201 -2.07 -0.15 -8.30
N SER A 202 -2.13 -0.15 -6.97
CA SER A 202 -1.01 -0.51 -6.09
C SER A 202 -1.20 -1.97 -5.66
N GLY A 203 -0.16 -2.79 -5.81
CA GLY A 203 -0.25 -4.22 -5.57
C GLY A 203 -0.43 -4.60 -4.10
N ALA A 204 -1.25 -5.62 -3.84
CA ALA A 204 -1.52 -6.12 -2.51
C ALA A 204 -0.43 -7.10 -2.05
N LEU A 205 0.22 -6.79 -0.93
CA LEU A 205 1.36 -7.56 -0.43
C LEU A 205 0.94 -8.63 0.58
N ILE A 206 1.21 -9.90 0.27
CA ILE A 206 1.05 -11.04 1.17
C ILE A 206 2.44 -11.60 1.54
N ASP A 207 2.58 -11.99 2.80
CA ASP A 207 3.80 -12.59 3.38
C ASP A 207 5.08 -11.83 3.06
N ASN A 208 4.98 -10.50 2.95
CA ASN A 208 6.06 -9.58 2.58
C ASN A 208 6.68 -9.75 1.19
N HIS A 209 6.42 -10.82 0.45
CA HIS A 209 7.15 -11.12 -0.81
C HIS A 209 6.27 -11.42 -2.02
N LEU A 210 4.96 -11.64 -1.82
CA LEU A 210 4.01 -11.91 -2.90
C LEU A 210 3.15 -10.67 -3.14
N VAL A 211 3.35 -10.02 -4.28
CA VAL A 211 2.57 -8.84 -4.65
C VAL A 211 1.49 -9.25 -5.64
N HIS A 212 0.25 -8.83 -5.40
CA HIS A 212 -0.92 -9.24 -6.19
C HIS A 212 -1.56 -8.05 -6.90
N TRP A 213 -2.02 -8.31 -8.12
CA TRP A 213 -2.80 -7.37 -8.92
C TRP A 213 -3.93 -8.08 -9.63
N LYS A 214 -4.90 -7.30 -10.08
CA LYS A 214 -5.91 -7.80 -11.02
C LYS A 214 -5.40 -7.66 -12.44
N PHE A 215 -5.77 -8.65 -13.23
CA PHE A 215 -5.61 -8.63 -14.67
C PHE A 215 -6.98 -8.87 -15.29
N TRP A 216 -7.26 -8.14 -16.36
CA TRP A 216 -8.47 -8.28 -17.15
C TRP A 216 -8.09 -8.69 -18.57
N ASN A 217 -8.75 -9.72 -19.07
CA ASN A 217 -8.61 -10.18 -20.44
C ASN A 217 -9.58 -9.42 -21.35
N PRO A 218 -9.10 -8.56 -22.27
CA PRO A 218 -9.99 -7.76 -23.11
C PRO A 218 -10.87 -8.58 -24.05
N SER A 219 -10.38 -9.73 -24.50
CA SER A 219 -11.06 -10.59 -25.47
C SER A 219 -12.18 -11.43 -24.84
N THR A 220 -12.00 -11.88 -23.59
CA THR A 220 -12.94 -12.76 -22.89
C THR A 220 -13.74 -12.08 -21.80
N GLY A 221 -13.34 -10.87 -21.38
CA GLY A 221 -13.95 -10.15 -20.26
C GLY A 221 -13.65 -10.76 -18.89
N LYS A 222 -12.78 -11.78 -18.81
CA LYS A 222 -12.47 -12.49 -17.56
C LYS A 222 -11.47 -11.72 -16.72
N LEU A 223 -11.70 -11.71 -15.41
CA LEU A 223 -10.74 -11.23 -14.41
C LEU A 223 -9.94 -12.40 -13.85
N ARG A 224 -8.65 -12.17 -13.59
CA ARG A 224 -7.83 -13.02 -12.73
C ARG A 224 -7.04 -12.17 -11.73
N VAL A 225 -6.52 -12.82 -10.69
CA VAL A 225 -5.63 -12.19 -9.72
C VAL A 225 -4.29 -12.92 -9.79
N GLY A 226 -3.30 -12.24 -10.37
CA GLY A 226 -1.94 -12.77 -10.52
C GLY A 226 -1.04 -12.32 -9.37
N CYS A 227 0.06 -13.05 -9.15
CA CYS A 227 1.05 -12.71 -8.14
C CYS A 227 2.48 -12.65 -8.70
N PHE A 228 3.27 -11.67 -8.25
CA PHE A 228 4.70 -11.58 -8.52
C PHE A 228 5.48 -11.87 -7.23
N ASN A 229 6.42 -12.81 -7.32
CA ASN A 229 7.24 -13.24 -6.19
C ASN A 229 8.57 -12.49 -6.20
N LEU A 230 8.77 -11.63 -5.19
CA LEU A 230 9.98 -10.81 -5.02
C LEU A 230 11.23 -11.60 -4.66
N ARG A 231 11.12 -12.84 -4.18
CA ARG A 231 12.28 -13.71 -3.89
C ARG A 231 12.89 -14.24 -5.19
N SER A 232 12.04 -14.74 -6.07
CA SER A 232 12.45 -15.32 -7.35
C SER A 232 12.50 -14.31 -8.50
N ASN A 233 11.94 -13.10 -8.32
CA ASN A 233 11.67 -12.12 -9.37
C ASN A 233 10.91 -12.74 -10.56
N ARG A 234 9.84 -13.49 -10.28
CA ARG A 234 9.02 -14.18 -11.29
C ARG A 234 7.55 -14.12 -10.94
N TRP A 235 6.68 -14.18 -11.94
CA TRP A 235 5.27 -14.47 -11.74
C TRP A 235 5.10 -15.85 -11.10
N GLY A 236 4.20 -15.92 -10.12
CA GLY A 236 3.73 -17.18 -9.54
C GLY A 236 2.42 -17.62 -10.18
N ASP A 237 1.82 -18.66 -9.60
CA ASP A 237 0.50 -19.12 -10.00
C ASP A 237 -0.58 -18.08 -9.67
N ASP A 238 -1.65 -18.08 -10.46
CA ASP A 238 -2.81 -17.24 -10.19
C ASP A 238 -3.51 -17.67 -8.90
N VAL A 239 -4.08 -16.69 -8.21
CA VAL A 239 -4.88 -16.93 -7.01
C VAL A 239 -6.17 -17.65 -7.42
N PRO A 240 -6.52 -18.79 -6.79
CA PRO A 240 -7.76 -19.48 -7.11
C PRO A 240 -8.96 -18.67 -6.60
N LEU A 241 -9.78 -18.17 -7.53
CA LEU A 241 -10.98 -17.39 -7.24
C LEU A 241 -12.20 -18.32 -7.11
N PRO A 242 -13.15 -18.03 -6.20
CA PRO A 242 -14.36 -18.82 -6.03
C PRO A 242 -15.39 -18.49 -7.12
N ASP A 243 -16.17 -19.48 -7.53
CA ASP A 243 -17.17 -19.33 -8.61
C ASP A 243 -18.32 -18.38 -8.24
N SER A 244 -18.47 -18.10 -6.93
CA SER A 244 -19.51 -17.24 -6.36
C SER A 244 -19.22 -15.75 -6.47
N ILE A 245 -17.99 -15.34 -6.84
CA ILE A 245 -17.69 -13.92 -7.03
C ILE A 245 -18.00 -13.57 -8.49
N PRO A 246 -18.97 -12.69 -8.76
CA PRO A 246 -19.29 -12.27 -10.12
C PRO A 246 -18.15 -11.38 -10.63
N LEU A 247 -17.24 -11.97 -11.39
CA LEU A 247 -16.05 -11.28 -11.95
C LEU A 247 -16.15 -11.02 -13.45
N THR A 248 -17.33 -11.19 -14.04
CA THR A 248 -17.61 -10.90 -15.44
C THR A 248 -18.14 -9.47 -15.56
N PHE A 249 -17.43 -8.63 -16.30
CA PHE A 249 -17.89 -7.29 -16.62
C PHE A 249 -18.51 -7.29 -18.02
N GLU A 250 -19.84 -7.18 -18.09
CA GLU A 250 -20.53 -6.82 -19.34
C GLU A 250 -20.63 -5.29 -19.42
N ASN A 251 -20.06 -4.70 -20.47
CA ASN A 251 -20.24 -3.29 -20.88
C ASN A 251 -19.77 -2.20 -19.91
N VAL A 252 -18.51 -1.77 -19.99
CA VAL A 252 -18.04 -0.57 -19.30
C VAL A 252 -17.09 0.25 -20.18
N CYS A 253 -17.43 1.53 -20.40
CA CYS A 253 -16.59 2.50 -21.09
C CYS A 253 -15.34 2.85 -20.26
N PHE A 254 -14.20 3.01 -20.94
CA PHE A 254 -12.84 3.06 -20.38
C PHE A 254 -12.51 4.26 -19.46
N ASP A 255 -13.39 5.26 -19.30
CA ASP A 255 -12.98 6.57 -18.76
C ASP A 255 -13.35 6.85 -17.30
N ASP A 256 -14.19 6.04 -16.63
CA ASP A 256 -14.74 6.44 -15.31
C ASP A 256 -14.95 5.32 -14.27
N VAL A 257 -14.48 4.09 -14.54
CA VAL A 257 -14.66 2.96 -13.61
C VAL A 257 -13.36 2.64 -12.88
N GLU A 258 -13.30 3.04 -11.61
CA GLU A 258 -12.38 2.46 -10.62
C GLU A 258 -12.80 1.01 -10.42
N PHE A 259 -11.99 0.02 -10.80
CA PHE A 259 -12.37 -1.38 -10.59
C PHE A 259 -12.21 -1.73 -9.10
N PRO A 260 -12.86 -2.80 -8.61
CA PRO A 260 -12.82 -3.16 -7.19
C PRO A 260 -11.39 -3.57 -6.83
N PRO A 261 -10.67 -2.89 -5.93
CA PRO A 261 -9.27 -3.16 -5.66
C PRO A 261 -9.05 -4.57 -5.10
N VAL A 262 -7.90 -5.17 -5.43
CA VAL A 262 -7.32 -6.23 -4.61
C VAL A 262 -6.57 -5.57 -3.47
N GLY A 263 -6.75 -6.06 -2.25
CA GLY A 263 -6.17 -5.45 -1.06
C GLY A 263 -5.72 -6.48 -0.04
N VAL A 264 -5.33 -5.97 1.12
CA VAL A 264 -4.96 -6.79 2.27
C VAL A 264 -5.77 -6.34 3.47
N LEU A 265 -6.44 -7.28 4.12
CA LEU A 265 -7.14 -7.05 5.39
C LEU A 265 -6.63 -8.06 6.41
N ASP A 266 -5.95 -7.56 7.45
CA ASP A 266 -5.40 -8.38 8.53
C ASP A 266 -4.48 -9.51 8.04
N GLY A 267 -3.60 -9.19 7.08
CA GLY A 267 -2.68 -10.14 6.45
C GLY A 267 -3.32 -11.09 5.44
N CYS A 268 -4.64 -11.07 5.30
CA CYS A 268 -5.36 -11.89 4.31
C CYS A 268 -5.58 -11.10 3.03
N LEU A 269 -5.48 -11.77 1.88
CA LEU A 269 -5.85 -11.19 0.60
C LEU A 269 -7.36 -10.90 0.59
N CYS A 270 -7.74 -9.70 0.17
CA CYS A 270 -9.13 -9.32 0.03
C CYS A 270 -9.46 -8.88 -1.40
N LEU A 271 -10.69 -9.16 -1.80
CA LEU A 271 -11.23 -8.80 -3.10
C LEU A 271 -12.56 -8.10 -2.88
N LEU A 272 -12.76 -6.98 -3.56
CA LEU A 272 -14.02 -6.27 -3.56
C LEU A 272 -14.85 -6.68 -4.78
N SER A 273 -16.16 -6.70 -4.65
CA SER A 273 -17.06 -6.91 -5.80
C SER A 273 -18.32 -6.10 -5.62
N GLU A 274 -18.81 -5.49 -6.68
CA GLU A 274 -20.10 -4.79 -6.62
C GLU A 274 -21.25 -5.80 -6.57
N ASN A 275 -22.16 -5.60 -5.63
CA ASN A 275 -23.39 -6.34 -5.53
C ASN A 275 -24.48 -5.66 -6.38
N SER A 276 -24.63 -6.07 -7.64
CA SER A 276 -25.49 -5.39 -8.63
C SER A 276 -26.92 -5.08 -8.16
N PRO A 277 -27.63 -5.98 -7.43
CA PRO A 277 -28.97 -5.67 -6.92
C PRO A 277 -29.04 -4.52 -5.91
N SER A 278 -27.99 -4.33 -5.10
CA SER A 278 -28.00 -3.39 -3.96
C SER A 278 -27.02 -2.22 -4.12
N LYS A 279 -26.14 -2.27 -5.13
CA LYS A 279 -24.96 -1.40 -5.29
C LYS A 279 -24.04 -1.37 -4.05
N ALA A 280 -24.18 -2.33 -3.15
CA ALA A 280 -23.27 -2.50 -2.02
C ALA A 280 -21.94 -3.09 -2.50
N VAL A 281 -20.88 -2.86 -1.75
CA VAL A 281 -19.58 -3.48 -2.00
C VAL A 281 -19.45 -4.70 -1.11
N ASP A 282 -19.39 -5.87 -1.74
CA ASP A 282 -19.10 -7.12 -1.08
C ASP A 282 -17.59 -7.23 -0.84
N VAL A 283 -17.21 -7.45 0.41
CA VAL A 283 -15.83 -7.66 0.83
C VAL A 283 -15.60 -9.16 0.98
N TRP A 284 -14.75 -9.74 0.14
CA TRP A 284 -14.33 -11.13 0.22
C TRP A 284 -12.92 -11.22 0.79
N VAL A 285 -12.67 -12.22 1.63
CA VAL A 285 -11.36 -12.43 2.27
C VAL A 285 -10.97 -13.89 2.13
N MET A 286 -9.75 -14.14 1.65
CA MET A 286 -9.15 -15.47 1.58
C MET A 286 -8.51 -15.80 2.94
N LYS A 287 -9.11 -16.72 3.69
CA LYS A 287 -8.64 -17.06 5.05
C LYS A 287 -7.36 -17.90 5.06
N GLU A 288 -7.15 -18.71 4.03
CA GLU A 288 -5.96 -19.51 3.84
C GLU A 288 -5.41 -19.22 2.44
N TYR A 289 -4.21 -18.66 2.38
CA TYR A 289 -3.63 -18.22 1.12
C TYR A 289 -3.51 -19.39 0.12
N GLY A 290 -3.97 -19.18 -1.11
CA GLY A 290 -3.94 -20.19 -2.18
C GLY A 290 -5.03 -21.27 -2.09
N VAL A 291 -5.93 -21.23 -1.11
CA VAL A 291 -7.01 -22.22 -0.96
C VAL A 291 -8.34 -21.64 -1.43
N LYS A 292 -8.87 -22.15 -2.57
CA LYS A 292 -10.13 -21.69 -3.20
C LYS A 292 -11.31 -21.67 -2.21
N ASP A 293 -11.46 -22.73 -1.43
CA ASP A 293 -12.60 -22.89 -0.52
C ASP A 293 -12.49 -22.05 0.76
N SER A 294 -11.37 -21.35 0.96
CA SER A 294 -11.15 -20.46 2.12
C SER A 294 -11.69 -19.04 1.91
N TRP A 295 -12.14 -18.71 0.71
CA TRP A 295 -12.78 -17.42 0.43
C TRP A 295 -14.11 -17.32 1.16
N VAL A 296 -14.23 -16.30 2.00
CA VAL A 296 -15.47 -15.99 2.71
C VAL A 296 -15.91 -14.56 2.40
N LYS A 297 -17.21 -14.39 2.14
CA LYS A 297 -17.81 -13.06 2.10
C LYS A 297 -17.90 -12.54 3.52
N LEU A 298 -17.05 -11.56 3.86
CA LEU A 298 -16.98 -10.96 5.19
C LEU A 298 -18.22 -10.10 5.45
N VAL A 299 -18.54 -9.19 4.54
CA VAL A 299 -19.64 -8.22 4.71
C VAL A 299 -20.02 -7.58 3.37
N SER A 300 -21.26 -7.08 3.29
CA SER A 300 -21.71 -6.16 2.24
C SER A 300 -21.78 -4.76 2.83
N ILE A 301 -20.95 -3.84 2.36
CA ILE A 301 -20.92 -2.45 2.82
C ILE A 301 -21.83 -1.63 1.90
N PRO A 302 -22.91 -1.01 2.42
CA PRO A 302 -23.76 -0.15 1.62
C PRO A 302 -22.95 1.02 1.08
N ASN A 303 -22.98 1.24 -0.24
CA ASN A 303 -22.34 2.40 -0.81
C ASN A 303 -23.11 3.67 -0.42
N ARG A 304 -22.42 4.62 0.23
CA ARG A 304 -23.00 5.92 0.60
C ARG A 304 -23.26 6.83 -0.61
N HIS A 305 -22.59 6.58 -1.73
CA HIS A 305 -22.66 7.40 -2.94
C HIS A 305 -23.09 6.55 -4.14
N ALA A 306 -24.40 6.54 -4.43
CA ALA A 306 -25.04 5.71 -5.45
C ALA A 306 -24.52 5.85 -6.90
N TYR A 307 -23.59 6.78 -7.15
CA TYR A 307 -23.07 7.13 -8.46
C TYR A 307 -21.66 6.60 -8.76
N ARG A 308 -20.89 6.13 -7.75
CA ARG A 308 -19.58 5.48 -7.96
C ARG A 308 -19.40 4.29 -7.00
N PRO A 309 -19.63 3.04 -7.45
CA PRO A 309 -19.73 1.85 -6.60
C PRO A 309 -18.46 1.47 -5.82
N LEU A 310 -17.26 1.87 -6.25
CA LEU A 310 -16.01 1.22 -5.85
C LEU A 310 -15.04 2.10 -5.05
N GLN A 311 -15.53 3.21 -4.48
CA GLN A 311 -14.74 4.07 -3.60
C GLN A 311 -14.57 3.50 -2.18
N VAL A 312 -15.36 2.49 -1.83
CA VAL A 312 -15.32 1.80 -0.55
C VAL A 312 -14.11 0.86 -0.51
N CYS A 313 -13.18 1.07 0.42
CA CYS A 313 -12.04 0.17 0.60
C CYS A 313 -11.81 -0.12 2.10
N PRO A 314 -11.88 -1.39 2.54
CA PRO A 314 -11.58 -1.77 3.91
C PRO A 314 -10.06 -1.78 4.14
N LEU A 315 -9.61 -1.20 5.25
CA LEU A 315 -8.19 -0.99 5.54
C LEU A 315 -7.69 -1.76 6.76
N ALA A 316 -8.46 -1.81 7.84
CA ALA A 316 -8.06 -2.50 9.06
C ALA A 316 -9.24 -2.76 10.01
N TYR A 317 -9.06 -3.72 10.91
CA TYR A 317 -9.96 -3.91 12.04
C TYR A 317 -9.69 -2.93 13.19
N GLY A 318 -10.75 -2.62 13.95
CA GLY A 318 -10.65 -1.89 15.22
C GLY A 318 -9.81 -2.65 16.24
N LYS A 319 -9.17 -1.92 17.17
CA LYS A 319 -8.30 -2.54 18.18
C LYS A 319 -9.07 -3.55 19.03
N GLY A 320 -8.61 -4.80 19.07
CA GLY A 320 -9.26 -5.87 19.82
C GLY A 320 -10.69 -6.18 19.35
N SER A 321 -11.09 -5.75 18.15
CA SER A 321 -12.44 -5.94 17.62
C SER A 321 -12.39 -6.45 16.18
N GLN A 322 -12.91 -7.66 15.95
CA GLN A 322 -13.15 -8.18 14.60
C GLN A 322 -14.49 -7.71 14.00
N SER A 323 -15.21 -6.85 14.71
CA SER A 323 -16.55 -6.39 14.32
C SER A 323 -16.57 -4.94 13.88
N GLU A 324 -15.45 -4.22 14.01
CA GLU A 324 -15.31 -2.84 13.56
C GLU A 324 -14.25 -2.79 12.47
N LEU A 325 -14.61 -2.20 11.33
CA LEU A 325 -13.78 -2.12 10.14
C LEU A 325 -13.54 -0.65 9.81
N LEU A 326 -12.29 -0.24 9.68
CA LEU A 326 -11.91 1.03 9.13
C LEU A 326 -12.09 0.98 7.61
N VAL A 327 -12.89 1.87 7.08
CA VAL A 327 -13.28 1.89 5.68
C VAL A 327 -13.07 3.29 5.13
N ARG A 328 -12.35 3.39 4.00
CA ARG A 328 -12.39 4.59 3.15
C ARG A 328 -13.71 4.54 2.39
N ALA A 329 -14.52 5.59 2.43
CA ALA A 329 -15.89 5.56 1.91
C ALA A 329 -16.14 6.35 0.63
N ASP A 330 -15.26 7.28 0.25
CA ASP A 330 -15.48 8.16 -0.92
C ASP A 330 -14.17 8.66 -1.58
N SER A 331 -14.31 9.37 -2.71
CA SER A 331 -13.20 10.02 -3.43
C SER A 331 -12.58 11.19 -2.68
N ARG A 332 -13.28 11.76 -1.70
CA ARG A 332 -12.71 12.74 -0.77
C ARG A 332 -11.83 12.06 0.28
N SER A 333 -11.81 10.73 0.28
CA SER A 333 -11.00 9.90 1.16
C SER A 333 -11.38 10.10 2.62
N THR A 334 -12.69 10.15 2.85
CA THR A 334 -13.24 10.14 4.19
C THR A 334 -13.18 8.72 4.76
N PHE A 335 -12.70 8.61 6.00
CA PHE A 335 -12.57 7.35 6.72
C PHE A 335 -13.64 7.22 7.81
N PHE A 336 -14.30 6.06 7.86
CA PHE A 336 -15.32 5.74 8.84
C PHE A 336 -15.07 4.36 9.46
N TRP A 337 -15.55 4.19 10.69
CA TRP A 337 -15.71 2.87 11.27
C TRP A 337 -17.05 2.27 10.81
N PHE A 338 -17.02 1.05 10.31
CA PHE A 338 -18.18 0.27 9.94
C PHE A 338 -18.31 -0.93 10.89
N ASN A 339 -19.46 -1.06 11.55
CA ASN A 339 -19.75 -2.22 12.38
C ASN A 339 -20.31 -3.35 11.51
N ILE A 340 -19.58 -4.45 11.43
CA ILE A 340 -19.89 -5.61 10.58
C ILE A 340 -21.15 -6.34 11.09
N ARG A 341 -21.33 -6.45 12.41
CA ARG A 341 -22.47 -7.18 13.01
C ARG A 341 -23.77 -6.42 12.82
N ASP A 342 -23.74 -5.13 13.14
CA ASP A 342 -24.90 -4.25 13.10
C ASP A 342 -25.17 -3.75 11.67
N LYS A 343 -24.20 -3.89 10.75
CA LYS A 343 -24.19 -3.32 9.39
C LYS A 343 -24.42 -1.80 9.38
N THR A 344 -23.84 -1.11 10.36
CA THR A 344 -24.01 0.34 10.55
C THR A 344 -22.67 1.06 10.52
N TRP A 345 -22.69 2.29 10.01
CA TRP A 345 -21.57 3.21 10.14
C TRP A 345 -21.55 3.82 11.55
N ARG A 346 -20.40 3.82 12.22
CA ARG A 346 -20.22 4.41 13.55
C ARG A 346 -19.39 5.70 13.47
N GLY A 347 -19.79 6.66 14.29
CA GLY A 347 -18.98 7.81 14.67
C GLY A 347 -19.02 9.03 13.75
N THR A 348 -18.37 10.08 14.23
CA THR A 348 -17.97 11.28 13.48
C THR A 348 -16.85 10.90 12.51
N GLU A 349 -16.80 11.54 11.35
CA GLU A 349 -15.71 11.45 10.39
C GLU A 349 -14.34 11.47 11.09
N ILE A 350 -13.53 10.40 10.90
CA ILE A 350 -12.23 10.27 11.57
C ILE A 350 -11.30 11.40 11.12
N LEU A 351 -11.44 11.82 9.85
CA LEU A 351 -10.68 12.92 9.29
C LEU A 351 -11.39 13.52 8.07
N VAL A 352 -11.71 14.82 8.11
CA VAL A 352 -11.99 15.62 6.91
C VAL A 352 -10.66 15.97 6.28
N ALA A 353 -10.07 15.00 5.61
CA ALA A 353 -8.83 15.18 4.90
C ALA A 353 -9.21 15.69 3.49
N PRO A 354 -8.78 16.87 3.02
CA PRO A 354 -9.01 17.29 1.64
C PRO A 354 -8.50 16.25 0.63
N ALA A 355 -9.40 15.47 0.02
CA ALA A 355 -9.19 14.56 -1.11
C ALA A 355 -7.80 13.89 -1.17
N TYR A 356 -7.57 12.90 -0.30
CA TYR A 356 -6.32 12.11 -0.23
C TYR A 356 -6.48 10.74 -0.88
N PRO A 357 -6.31 10.59 -2.20
CA PRO A 357 -6.73 9.37 -2.92
C PRO A 357 -6.01 8.09 -2.48
N ALA A 358 -4.92 8.14 -1.70
CA ALA A 358 -4.14 6.97 -1.30
C ALA A 358 -3.90 6.90 0.21
N ALA A 359 -4.13 5.71 0.77
CA ALA A 359 -3.89 5.39 2.17
C ALA A 359 -3.40 3.94 2.30
N CYS A 360 -2.56 3.67 3.30
CA CYS A 360 -2.25 2.32 3.72
C CYS A 360 -2.11 2.24 5.24
N THR A 361 -2.29 1.05 5.79
CA THR A 361 -1.91 0.77 7.17
C THR A 361 -0.49 0.27 7.26
N CYS A 362 0.24 0.62 8.31
CA CYS A 362 1.55 0.05 8.60
C CYS A 362 1.73 -0.15 10.12
N LYS A 363 2.70 -0.99 10.50
CA LYS A 363 3.07 -1.21 11.91
C LYS A 363 4.22 -0.29 12.28
N GLY A 364 4.18 0.27 13.49
CA GLY A 364 5.33 1.00 14.02
C GLY A 364 6.52 0.05 14.22
N SER A 365 7.68 0.38 13.63
CA SER A 365 8.85 -0.49 13.64
C SER A 365 10.15 0.30 13.75
N LEU A 366 11.22 -0.38 14.16
CA LEU A 366 12.59 0.13 14.11
C LEU A 366 13.32 -0.25 12.81
N ALA A 367 12.60 -0.74 11.80
CA ALA A 367 13.19 -1.18 10.54
C ALA A 367 14.06 -0.09 9.92
N SER A 368 15.29 -0.46 9.56
CA SER A 368 16.28 0.45 8.99
C SER A 368 16.12 0.56 7.48
N ILE A 369 16.46 1.73 6.95
CA ILE A 369 16.53 1.99 5.52
C ILE A 369 18.00 2.22 5.18
N PRO A 370 18.67 1.30 4.48
CA PRO A 370 20.05 1.49 4.04
C PRO A 370 20.19 2.81 3.26
N GLY A 371 21.18 3.63 3.63
CA GLY A 371 21.39 4.95 3.01
C GLY A 371 20.33 6.01 3.34
N GLY A 372 19.36 5.72 4.22
CA GLY A 372 18.32 6.66 4.61
C GLY A 372 18.79 7.73 5.58
N GLY A 373 18.21 8.93 5.47
CA GLY A 373 18.45 10.08 6.34
C GLY A 373 17.16 10.61 6.98
N PRO A 374 17.25 11.47 8.01
CA PRO A 374 16.07 12.09 8.60
C PRO A 374 15.43 13.10 7.63
N PHE A 375 14.11 13.26 7.70
CA PHE A 375 13.41 14.34 7.01
C PHE A 375 14.07 15.70 7.30
N PRO A 376 14.33 16.55 6.28
CA PRO A 376 14.87 17.88 6.51
C PRO A 376 13.87 18.72 7.31
N ILE A 377 14.33 19.32 8.41
CA ILE A 377 13.51 20.17 9.27
C ILE A 377 13.17 21.45 8.50
N GLN A 378 11.89 21.66 8.19
CA GLN A 378 11.42 22.94 7.67
C GLN A 378 11.24 23.93 8.83
N ALA A 379 12.03 25.00 8.84
CA ALA A 379 11.77 26.15 9.69
C ALA A 379 10.65 26.99 9.06
N SER A 380 9.40 26.81 9.50
CA SER A 380 8.33 27.74 9.13
C SER A 380 8.45 29.02 9.95
N LYS A 381 8.75 30.16 9.30
CA LYS A 381 8.57 31.49 9.91
C LYS A 381 7.09 31.84 9.87
N ASN A 382 6.45 32.02 11.02
CA ASN A 382 5.13 32.65 11.06
C ASN A 382 5.26 34.15 10.73
N GLN A 383 4.16 34.77 10.26
CA GLN A 383 4.07 36.20 9.90
C GLN A 383 4.41 37.18 11.05
N GLN A 384 4.71 36.68 12.25
CA GLN A 384 5.16 37.46 13.41
C GLN A 384 6.66 37.32 13.73
N GLY A 385 7.46 36.71 12.85
CA GLY A 385 8.92 36.65 13.01
C GLY A 385 9.42 35.70 14.10
N THR A 386 8.54 34.96 14.77
CA THR A 386 8.90 33.90 15.71
C THR A 386 9.20 32.60 14.95
N MET A 387 10.42 32.08 15.13
CA MET A 387 10.79 30.71 14.73
C MET A 387 10.02 29.73 15.62
N GLN A 388 8.99 29.06 15.09
CA GLN A 388 8.52 27.82 15.68
C GLN A 388 9.40 26.70 15.16
N VAL A 389 10.29 26.20 16.01
CA VAL A 389 10.92 24.91 15.79
C VAL A 389 9.91 23.86 16.23
N SER A 390 9.07 23.37 15.31
CA SER A 390 8.38 22.10 15.55
C SER A 390 9.44 21.01 15.47
N VAL A 391 9.95 20.61 16.63
CA VAL A 391 10.69 19.36 16.77
C VAL A 391 9.66 18.25 16.58
N SER A 392 9.43 17.88 15.33
CA SER A 392 8.73 16.64 14.98
C SER A 392 9.68 15.49 15.29
N ILE A 393 9.60 14.94 16.51
CA ILE A 393 10.21 13.66 16.91
C ILE A 393 9.14 12.73 17.47
#